data_AF-A0A349N5P0-F1
#
_entry.id   AF-A0A349N5P0-F1
#
_cell.length_a   1.000
_cell.length_b   1.000
_cell.length_c   1.000
_cell.angle_alpha   90.00
_cell.angle_beta   90.00
_cell.angle_gamma   90.00
#
_symmetry.space_group_name_H-M   'P 1'
#
loop_
_entity.id
_entity.type
_entity.pdbx_description
1 polymer ?
#
loop_
_entity_poly.entity_id
_entity_poly.type
_entity_poly.pdbx_seq_one_letter_code
_entity_poly.pdbx_strand_id
1 'polypeptide(L)'
;MASLYCTIKHHLPKVQRLVILVKRLLLVATCGALLSSCVTNVKAFKAYIGDANSQMQTSLIRGGQLVRNDLMNRYVDVVRFLRVDDMELRSNEQIAAVEVVPGHREIEVYYSWDHGSQRGLAPALVDYAAAQMSVSRVIRFTALPGEIYTVHAEPTFLGERQDITTLAAVDFWVEDSGGTAVVPSEKAQIQPRL
;
A
#
# COMPACT_ATOMS: atom_id res chain seq x y z
N MET A 1 -0.47 72.82 42.39
CA MET A 1 -1.54 71.82 42.21
C MET A 1 -1.44 71.25 40.80
N ALA A 2 -1.48 69.90 40.69
CA ALA A 2 -1.59 69.06 39.48
C ALA A 2 -0.44 69.16 38.44
N SER A 3 0.14 68.10 37.86
CA SER A 3 -0.15 66.67 37.90
C SER A 3 1.11 65.92 37.42
N LEU A 4 1.65 65.05 38.28
CA LEU A 4 2.67 64.04 37.97
C LEU A 4 1.92 62.75 37.61
N TYR A 5 1.57 62.52 36.35
CA TYR A 5 1.17 61.18 35.91
C TYR A 5 1.36 61.02 34.40
N CYS A 6 1.97 59.88 34.05
CA CYS A 6 1.78 59.14 32.80
C CYS A 6 2.80 59.35 31.66
N THR A 7 4.08 59.12 31.95
CA THR A 7 5.11 58.76 30.96
C THR A 7 5.23 57.23 30.80
N ILE A 8 4.15 56.51 30.46
CA ILE A 8 4.24 55.06 30.14
C ILE A 8 3.21 54.68 29.08
N LYS A 9 3.31 55.17 27.83
CA LYS A 9 2.34 54.74 26.78
C LYS A 9 2.87 54.54 25.35
N HIS A 10 4.18 54.61 25.08
CA HIS A 10 4.67 54.54 23.69
C HIS A 10 5.50 53.31 23.26
N HIS A 11 5.78 52.34 24.14
CA HIS A 11 6.57 51.14 23.76
C HIS A 11 5.79 49.82 23.64
N LEU A 12 4.52 49.76 24.06
CA LEU A 12 3.73 48.51 24.05
C LEU A 12 3.39 47.91 22.66
N PRO A 13 3.09 48.68 21.58
CA PRO A 13 2.50 48.08 20.38
C PRO A 13 3.53 47.34 19.50
N LYS A 14 4.83 47.67 19.60
CA LYS A 14 5.90 47.01 18.83
C LYS A 14 6.26 45.63 19.40
N VAL A 15 6.30 45.51 20.72
CA VAL A 15 6.61 44.23 21.41
C VAL A 15 5.48 43.22 21.18
N GLN A 16 4.23 43.65 21.25
CA GLN A 16 3.08 42.78 20.99
C GLN A 16 3.06 42.23 19.55
N ARG A 17 3.37 43.07 18.55
CA ARG A 17 3.46 42.63 17.15
C ARG A 17 4.61 41.65 16.91
N LEU A 18 5.76 41.85 17.56
CA LEU A 18 6.90 40.94 17.48
C LEU A 18 6.57 39.58 18.10
N VAL A 19 5.92 39.56 19.26
CA VAL A 19 5.51 38.32 19.94
C VAL A 19 4.48 37.54 19.12
N ILE A 20 3.54 38.22 18.47
CA ILE A 20 2.55 37.56 17.57
C ILE A 20 3.25 36.98 16.33
N LEU A 21 4.21 37.71 15.75
CA LEU A 21 4.96 37.24 14.58
C LEU A 21 5.81 36.01 14.92
N VAL A 22 6.53 36.04 16.05
CA VAL A 22 7.35 34.93 16.54
C VAL A 22 6.49 33.72 16.88
N LYS A 23 5.33 33.90 17.52
CA LYS A 23 4.40 32.79 17.80
C LYS A 23 3.85 32.16 16.52
N ARG A 24 3.53 32.95 15.50
CA ARG A 24 3.07 32.43 14.19
C ARG A 24 4.17 31.67 13.47
N LEU A 25 5.39 32.18 13.47
CA LEU A 25 6.55 31.51 12.87
C LEU A 25 6.86 30.18 13.59
N LEU A 26 6.81 30.19 14.93
CA LEU A 26 6.98 28.98 15.72
C LEU A 26 5.90 27.94 15.41
N LEU A 27 4.64 28.36 15.32
CA LEU A 27 3.49 27.50 15.00
C LEU A 27 3.58 26.89 13.60
N VAL A 28 4.04 27.66 12.61
CA VAL A 28 4.28 27.17 11.24
C VAL A 28 5.44 26.18 11.23
N ALA A 29 6.51 26.42 11.99
CA ALA A 29 7.63 25.49 12.10
C ALA A 29 7.24 24.17 12.80
N THR A 30 6.44 24.21 13.87
CA THR A 30 5.94 22.98 14.50
C THR A 30 4.93 22.24 13.62
N CYS A 31 4.04 22.94 12.90
CA CYS A 31 3.15 22.29 11.94
C CYS A 31 3.93 21.67 10.77
N GLY A 32 4.99 22.31 10.28
CA GLY A 32 5.86 21.75 9.23
C GLY A 32 6.56 20.45 9.66
N ALA A 33 7.03 20.38 10.91
CA ALA A 33 7.68 19.18 11.44
C ALA A 33 6.70 18.00 11.61
N LEU A 34 5.43 18.26 11.91
CA LEU A 34 4.41 17.22 12.08
C LEU A 34 3.89 16.63 10.75
N LEU A 35 4.11 17.32 9.63
CA LEU A 35 3.71 16.83 8.30
C LEU A 35 4.76 15.93 7.63
N SER A 36 5.99 15.84 8.18
CA SER A 36 7.07 15.06 7.59
C SER A 36 7.08 13.56 7.98
N SER A 37 6.21 13.11 8.88
CA SER A 37 6.29 11.77 9.48
C SER A 37 5.31 10.74 8.91
N CYS A 38 4.56 11.04 7.85
CA CYS A 38 3.65 10.08 7.21
C CYS A 38 4.16 9.62 5.84
N VAL A 39 5.43 9.22 5.74
CA VAL A 39 5.88 8.37 4.62
C VAL A 39 5.93 6.95 5.16
N THR A 40 4.81 6.25 5.04
CA THR A 40 4.73 4.82 5.29
C THR A 40 5.54 4.11 4.22
N ASN A 41 6.85 3.93 4.46
CA ASN A 41 7.67 3.05 3.64
C ASN A 41 7.13 1.64 3.82
N VAL A 42 6.27 1.21 2.90
CA VAL A 42 5.89 -0.19 2.77
C VAL A 42 7.19 -0.96 2.61
N LYS A 43 7.47 -1.89 3.53
CA LYS A 43 8.68 -2.71 3.51
C LYS A 43 8.63 -3.58 2.25
N ALA A 44 9.28 -3.14 1.19
CA ALA A 44 9.34 -3.84 -0.08
C ALA A 44 10.49 -4.86 -0.07
N PHE A 45 10.25 -6.02 -0.68
CA PHE A 45 11.28 -7.03 -0.86
C PHE A 45 12.20 -6.64 -2.00
N LYS A 46 13.51 -6.60 -1.75
CA LYS A 46 14.52 -6.29 -2.77
C LYS A 46 14.79 -7.52 -3.64
N ALA A 47 14.33 -7.51 -4.89
CA ALA A 47 14.55 -8.60 -5.84
C ALA A 47 15.82 -8.41 -6.68
N TYR A 48 16.88 -7.90 -6.05
CA TYR A 48 18.18 -7.69 -6.66
C TYR A 48 19.28 -7.82 -5.61
N ILE A 49 20.49 -8.14 -6.08
CA ILE A 49 21.65 -8.35 -5.21
C ILE A 49 22.43 -7.03 -5.09
N GLY A 50 22.70 -6.62 -3.85
CA GLY A 50 23.46 -5.41 -3.53
C GLY A 50 22.58 -4.19 -3.20
N ASP A 51 23.22 -3.07 -2.92
CA ASP A 51 22.52 -1.79 -2.77
C ASP A 51 22.21 -1.19 -4.14
N ALA A 52 21.02 -0.60 -4.28
CA ALA A 52 20.72 0.24 -5.43
C ALA A 52 21.76 1.36 -5.46
N ASN A 53 22.65 1.33 -6.44
CA ASN A 53 23.62 2.41 -6.61
C ASN A 53 22.84 3.71 -6.90
N SER A 54 23.41 4.87 -6.56
CA SER A 54 22.71 6.17 -6.71
C SER A 54 22.27 6.49 -8.15
N GLN A 55 22.71 5.71 -9.13
CA GLN A 55 22.33 5.80 -10.54
C GLN A 55 21.24 4.80 -10.95
N MET A 56 21.01 3.75 -10.17
CA MET A 56 19.98 2.72 -10.42
C MET A 56 18.68 3.17 -9.77
N GLN A 57 17.83 3.79 -10.58
CA GLN A 57 16.45 4.06 -10.20
C GLN A 57 15.65 2.75 -10.29
N THR A 58 15.51 2.07 -9.15
CA THR A 58 14.66 0.87 -9.04
C THR A 58 13.20 1.21 -9.28
N SER A 59 12.45 0.24 -9.81
CA SER A 59 10.99 0.31 -9.87
C SER A 59 10.38 -0.40 -8.66
N LEU A 60 9.27 0.12 -8.16
CA LEU A 60 8.49 -0.49 -7.08
C LEU A 60 7.23 -1.12 -7.65
N ILE A 61 7.00 -2.39 -7.36
CA ILE A 61 5.76 -3.08 -7.71
C ILE A 61 5.05 -3.42 -6.41
N ARG A 62 3.82 -2.95 -6.23
CA ARG A 62 3.01 -3.22 -5.03
C ARG A 62 1.74 -3.99 -5.39
N GLY A 63 1.32 -4.85 -4.48
CA GLY A 63 0.02 -5.50 -4.53
C GLY A 63 -1.07 -4.51 -4.13
N GLY A 64 -2.14 -4.49 -4.91
CA GLY A 64 -3.35 -3.74 -4.61
C GLY A 64 -4.08 -4.34 -3.42
N GLN A 65 -4.88 -3.49 -2.77
CA GLN A 65 -5.76 -3.88 -1.68
C GLN A 65 -7.15 -3.31 -1.93
N LEU A 66 -8.18 -4.16 -1.76
CA LEU A 66 -9.57 -3.78 -1.88
C LEU A 66 -10.33 -4.25 -0.63
N VAL A 67 -11.11 -3.34 -0.03
CA VAL A 67 -11.98 -3.69 1.09
C VAL A 67 -13.37 -3.96 0.54
N ARG A 68 -13.87 -5.17 0.79
CA ARG A 68 -15.23 -5.58 0.44
C ARG A 68 -16.05 -5.80 1.70
N ASN A 69 -17.33 -5.46 1.64
CA ASN A 69 -18.30 -5.76 2.70
C ASN A 69 -19.33 -6.73 2.14
N ASP A 70 -19.54 -7.84 2.82
CA ASP A 70 -20.56 -8.85 2.49
C ASP A 70 -21.46 -9.02 3.70
N LEU A 71 -22.68 -8.48 3.65
CA LEU A 71 -23.68 -8.53 4.72
C LEU A 71 -23.08 -8.19 6.11
N MET A 72 -22.63 -9.22 6.83
CA MET A 72 -22.10 -9.17 8.20
C MET A 72 -20.59 -9.43 8.27
N ASN A 73 -19.87 -9.46 7.16
CA ASN A 73 -18.44 -9.68 7.09
C ASN A 73 -17.75 -8.54 6.33
N ARG A 74 -16.51 -8.26 6.71
CA ARG A 74 -15.62 -7.36 5.98
C ARG A 74 -14.39 -8.15 5.58
N TYR A 75 -14.11 -8.18 4.28
CA TYR A 75 -12.95 -8.83 3.70
C TYR A 75 -11.96 -7.77 3.24
N VAL A 76 -10.69 -8.07 3.42
CA VAL A 76 -9.59 -7.29 2.88
C VAL A 76 -8.89 -8.14 1.84
N ASP A 77 -9.22 -7.90 0.58
CA ASP A 77 -8.61 -8.56 -0.55
C ASP A 77 -7.25 -7.92 -0.83
N VAL A 78 -6.23 -8.74 -1.01
CA VAL A 78 -4.85 -8.29 -1.22
C VAL A 78 -4.15 -9.16 -2.26
N VAL A 79 -3.38 -8.49 -3.12
CA VAL A 79 -2.42 -9.15 -4.00
C VAL A 79 -1.09 -9.30 -3.29
N ARG A 80 -0.52 -10.51 -3.35
CA ARG A 80 0.76 -10.85 -2.74
C ARG A 80 1.67 -11.49 -3.77
N PHE A 81 2.97 -11.51 -3.49
CA PHE A 81 3.98 -12.01 -4.42
C PHE A 81 4.50 -13.39 -3.98
N LEU A 82 4.56 -14.34 -4.91
CA LEU A 82 5.17 -15.67 -4.74
C LEU A 82 6.58 -15.72 -5.32
N ARG A 83 6.84 -15.02 -6.42
CA ARG A 83 8.10 -15.08 -7.15
C ARG A 83 8.35 -13.79 -7.91
N VAL A 84 9.60 -13.39 -8.01
CA VAL A 84 10.07 -12.34 -8.93
C VAL A 84 11.24 -12.89 -9.71
N ASP A 85 11.11 -12.93 -11.03
CA ASP A 85 12.04 -13.57 -11.95
C ASP A 85 12.38 -14.99 -11.44
N ASP A 86 13.65 -15.29 -11.18
CA ASP A 86 14.09 -16.61 -10.67
C ASP A 86 14.10 -16.70 -9.13
N MET A 87 13.65 -15.64 -8.42
CA MET A 87 13.67 -15.56 -6.96
C MET A 87 12.33 -15.96 -6.37
N GLU A 88 12.23 -17.16 -5.78
CA GLU A 88 11.07 -17.56 -4.99
C GLU A 88 11.00 -16.74 -3.68
N LEU A 89 9.86 -16.11 -3.47
CA LEU A 89 9.54 -15.37 -2.25
C LEU A 89 8.92 -16.32 -1.23
N ARG A 90 9.74 -17.23 -0.69
CA ARG A 90 9.31 -18.10 0.40
C ARG A 90 9.18 -17.28 1.66
N SER A 91 7.97 -16.89 2.03
CA SER A 91 7.80 -16.06 3.21
C SER A 91 6.45 -16.24 3.88
N ASN A 92 6.49 -16.62 5.15
CA ASN A 92 5.38 -16.51 6.09
C ASN A 92 4.90 -15.05 6.26
N GLU A 93 5.65 -14.05 5.76
CA GLU A 93 5.40 -12.63 5.95
C GLU A 93 4.49 -12.00 4.88
N GLN A 94 3.93 -12.79 3.94
CA GLN A 94 2.98 -12.31 2.91
C GLN A 94 3.44 -11.01 2.21
N ILE A 95 4.44 -11.11 1.33
CA ILE A 95 5.08 -9.95 0.72
C ILE A 95 4.07 -9.13 -0.10
N ALA A 96 3.95 -7.83 0.23
CA ALA A 96 2.99 -6.91 -0.37
C ALA A 96 3.59 -6.00 -1.46
N ALA A 97 4.91 -5.89 -1.52
CA ALA A 97 5.61 -5.06 -2.48
C ALA A 97 7.01 -5.60 -2.75
N VAL A 98 7.50 -5.38 -3.96
CA VAL A 98 8.83 -5.80 -4.42
C VAL A 98 9.51 -4.64 -5.14
N GLU A 99 10.80 -4.43 -4.86
CA GLU A 99 11.65 -3.52 -5.62
C GLU A 99 12.43 -4.31 -6.67
N VAL A 100 12.37 -3.86 -7.92
CA VAL A 100 13.01 -4.51 -9.05
C VAL A 100 13.90 -3.53 -9.80
N VAL A 101 14.93 -4.05 -10.47
CA VAL A 101 15.72 -3.25 -11.41
C VAL A 101 14.87 -3.01 -12.68
N PRO A 102 15.05 -1.89 -13.40
CA PRO A 102 14.31 -1.65 -14.64
C PRO A 102 14.57 -2.75 -15.70
N GLY A 103 13.65 -2.90 -16.65
CA GLY A 103 13.73 -3.89 -17.73
C GLY A 103 12.57 -4.87 -17.73
N HIS A 104 12.70 -5.93 -18.53
CA HIS A 104 11.69 -6.99 -18.59
C HIS A 104 11.66 -7.78 -17.28
N ARG A 105 10.46 -7.95 -16.72
CA ARG A 105 10.24 -8.62 -15.45
C ARG A 105 9.13 -9.64 -15.57
N GLU A 106 9.31 -10.74 -14.86
CA GLU A 106 8.30 -11.75 -14.64
C GLU A 106 7.99 -11.79 -13.14
N ILE A 107 6.73 -11.58 -12.77
CA ILE A 107 6.29 -11.70 -11.37
C ILE A 107 5.21 -12.77 -11.28
N GLU A 108 5.25 -13.56 -10.22
CA GLU A 108 4.16 -14.47 -9.87
C GLU A 108 3.44 -13.90 -8.66
N VAL A 109 2.16 -13.62 -8.83
CA VAL A 109 1.30 -13.06 -7.80
C VAL A 109 0.19 -14.03 -7.45
N TYR A 110 -0.35 -13.88 -6.26
CA TYR A 110 -1.52 -14.61 -5.83
C TYR A 110 -2.50 -13.70 -5.12
N TYR A 111 -3.77 -14.04 -5.28
CA TYR A 111 -4.85 -13.42 -4.55
C TYR A 111 -5.00 -14.06 -3.17
N SER A 112 -5.18 -13.22 -2.16
CA SER A 112 -5.51 -13.64 -0.81
C SER A 112 -6.48 -12.63 -0.20
N TRP A 113 -7.21 -13.03 0.83
CA TRP A 113 -7.96 -12.10 1.66
C TRP A 113 -7.62 -12.31 3.13
N ASP A 114 -7.89 -11.30 3.92
CA ASP A 114 -7.99 -11.42 5.37
C ASP A 114 -9.47 -11.37 5.79
N HIS A 115 -9.90 -12.40 6.52
CA HIS A 115 -11.19 -12.42 7.21
C HIS A 115 -11.03 -11.57 8.47
N GLY A 116 -11.40 -10.30 8.36
CA GLY A 116 -11.11 -9.27 9.36
C GLY A 116 -11.11 -9.77 10.80
N SER A 117 -9.96 -9.60 11.46
CA SER A 117 -9.67 -9.74 12.89
C SER A 117 -10.55 -8.93 13.85
N GLN A 118 -11.75 -8.50 13.43
CA GLN A 118 -12.68 -7.67 14.19
C GLN A 118 -14.02 -8.35 14.52
N ARG A 119 -14.21 -9.64 14.22
CA ARG A 119 -15.33 -10.42 14.78
C ARG A 119 -14.79 -11.71 15.41
N GLY A 120 -14.85 -11.77 16.74
CA GLY A 120 -14.18 -12.76 17.58
C GLY A 120 -14.80 -14.17 17.56
N LEU A 121 -14.94 -14.80 16.38
CA LEU A 121 -15.26 -16.22 16.30
C LEU A 121 -14.43 -16.92 15.20
N ALA A 122 -13.51 -17.75 15.69
CA ALA A 122 -12.81 -18.87 15.05
C ALA A 122 -11.81 -18.58 13.91
N PRO A 123 -10.56 -18.19 14.26
CA PRO A 123 -9.40 -18.32 13.37
C PRO A 123 -9.20 -19.74 12.81
N ALA A 124 -9.68 -20.77 13.52
CA ALA A 124 -9.39 -22.18 13.23
C ALA A 124 -10.16 -22.82 12.07
N LEU A 125 -11.22 -22.19 11.54
CA LEU A 125 -11.97 -22.72 10.37
C LEU A 125 -11.46 -22.14 9.04
N VAL A 126 -10.66 -21.07 9.09
CA VAL A 126 -10.18 -20.33 7.90
C VAL A 126 -8.86 -20.90 7.38
N ASP A 127 -8.00 -21.40 8.27
CA ASP A 127 -6.71 -22.03 7.88
C ASP A 127 -6.91 -23.26 6.98
N TYR A 128 -8.04 -23.97 7.10
CA TYR A 128 -8.35 -25.14 6.27
C TYR A 128 -8.85 -24.76 4.86
N ALA A 129 -9.52 -23.62 4.70
CA ALA A 129 -9.95 -23.13 3.39
C ALA A 129 -8.82 -22.42 2.61
N ALA A 130 -7.87 -21.83 3.34
CA ALA A 130 -6.67 -21.23 2.76
C ALA A 130 -5.69 -22.28 2.17
N ALA A 131 -5.86 -23.56 2.50
CA ALA A 131 -4.89 -24.59 2.17
C ALA A 131 -5.00 -25.19 0.75
N GLN A 132 -6.06 -24.97 -0.03
CA GLN A 132 -6.27 -25.75 -1.28
C GLN A 132 -6.71 -25.00 -2.54
N MET A 133 -6.91 -23.68 -2.52
CA MET A 133 -7.29 -22.92 -3.72
C MET A 133 -6.51 -21.60 -3.82
N SER A 134 -5.24 -21.67 -4.24
CA SER A 134 -4.47 -20.46 -4.56
C SER A 134 -4.76 -20.04 -6.00
N VAL A 135 -5.42 -18.89 -6.20
CA VAL A 135 -5.46 -18.26 -7.53
C VAL A 135 -4.20 -17.46 -7.71
N SER A 136 -3.29 -17.97 -8.53
CA SER A 136 -2.05 -17.27 -8.89
C SER A 136 -2.01 -16.96 -10.37
N ARG A 137 -1.18 -15.99 -10.73
CA ARG A 137 -0.89 -15.62 -12.10
C ARG A 137 0.56 -15.20 -12.25
N VAL A 138 1.17 -15.62 -13.35
CA VAL A 138 2.45 -15.10 -13.81
C VAL A 138 2.19 -13.92 -14.74
N ILE A 139 2.73 -12.76 -14.40
CA ILE A 139 2.58 -11.50 -15.13
C ILE A 139 3.95 -11.09 -15.67
N ARG A 140 3.99 -10.69 -16.94
CA ARG A 140 5.20 -10.26 -17.63
C ARG A 140 5.03 -8.86 -18.17
N PHE A 141 5.95 -7.96 -17.87
CA PHE A 141 5.93 -6.58 -18.35
C PHE A 141 7.30 -5.92 -18.28
N THR A 142 7.43 -4.72 -18.86
CA THR A 142 8.66 -3.93 -18.80
C THR A 142 8.54 -2.88 -17.71
N ALA A 143 9.36 -2.98 -16.67
CA ALA A 143 9.42 -2.02 -15.58
C ALA A 143 10.32 -0.83 -15.95
N LEU A 144 9.81 0.39 -15.82
CA LEU A 144 10.53 1.62 -16.09
C LEU A 144 11.32 2.11 -14.86
N PRO A 145 12.46 2.81 -15.05
CA PRO A 145 13.24 3.37 -13.95
C PRO A 145 12.44 4.34 -13.08
N GLY A 146 12.45 4.13 -11.77
CA GLY A 146 11.77 4.99 -10.78
C GLY A 146 10.24 4.89 -10.80
N GLU A 147 9.66 4.04 -11.64
CA GLU A 147 8.21 3.90 -11.79
C GLU A 147 7.60 3.05 -10.67
N ILE A 148 6.35 3.34 -10.33
CA ILE A 148 5.58 2.58 -9.34
C ILE A 148 4.41 1.89 -10.04
N TYR A 149 4.39 0.56 -9.94
CA TYR A 149 3.32 -0.27 -10.49
C TYR A 149 2.42 -0.80 -9.39
N THR A 150 1.11 -0.83 -9.63
CA THR A 150 0.15 -1.49 -8.75
C THR A 150 -0.43 -2.70 -9.47
N VAL A 151 -0.27 -3.88 -8.86
CA VAL A 151 -0.91 -5.12 -9.34
C VAL A 151 -2.27 -5.23 -8.68
N HIS A 152 -3.32 -5.12 -9.48
CA HIS A 152 -4.68 -5.23 -9.00
C HIS A 152 -5.21 -6.66 -9.15
N ALA A 153 -6.21 -6.96 -8.33
CA ALA A 153 -7.00 -8.17 -8.43
C ALA A 153 -8.47 -7.86 -8.20
N GLU A 154 -9.32 -8.44 -9.03
CA GLU A 154 -10.77 -8.37 -8.89
C GLU A 154 -11.36 -9.79 -8.85
N PRO A 155 -11.90 -10.23 -7.70
CA PRO A 155 -12.52 -11.54 -7.59
C PRO A 155 -13.92 -11.55 -8.22
N THR A 156 -14.25 -12.65 -8.90
CA THR A 156 -15.62 -12.98 -9.33
C THR A 156 -16.17 -14.09 -8.43
N PHE A 157 -17.38 -13.92 -7.90
CA PHE A 157 -18.05 -14.91 -7.04
C PHE A 157 -19.27 -15.53 -7.72
N LEU A 158 -19.61 -16.76 -7.33
CA LEU A 158 -20.81 -17.49 -7.73
C LEU A 158 -21.94 -17.21 -6.73
N GLY A 159 -23.03 -16.60 -7.20
CA GLY A 159 -24.21 -16.30 -6.38
C GLY A 159 -24.06 -15.07 -5.48
N GLU A 160 -24.95 -14.96 -4.48
CA GLU A 160 -25.08 -13.75 -3.65
C GLU A 160 -24.01 -13.62 -2.56
N ARG A 161 -23.51 -14.76 -2.06
CA ARG A 161 -22.49 -14.79 -1.00
C ARG A 161 -21.11 -14.57 -1.61
N GLN A 162 -20.29 -13.69 -1.03
CA GLN A 162 -19.00 -13.30 -1.62
C GLN A 162 -17.81 -13.71 -0.75
N ASP A 163 -17.65 -15.02 -0.53
CA ASP A 163 -16.57 -15.60 0.27
C ASP A 163 -15.74 -16.65 -0.48
N ILE A 164 -14.77 -17.27 0.19
CA ILE A 164 -13.88 -18.30 -0.40
C ILE A 164 -14.63 -19.44 -1.08
N THR A 165 -15.77 -19.83 -0.52
CA THR A 165 -16.50 -21.01 -1.01
C THR A 165 -17.22 -20.73 -2.32
N THR A 166 -17.46 -19.46 -2.62
CA THR A 166 -18.12 -19.01 -3.85
C THR A 166 -17.16 -18.34 -4.82
N LEU A 167 -15.86 -18.23 -4.52
CA LEU A 167 -14.89 -17.66 -5.46
C LEU A 167 -14.86 -18.49 -6.75
N ALA A 168 -14.95 -17.83 -7.91
CA ALA A 168 -14.97 -18.46 -9.22
C ALA A 168 -13.69 -18.21 -10.01
N ALA A 169 -13.25 -16.95 -10.03
CA ALA A 169 -12.10 -16.49 -10.79
C ALA A 169 -11.54 -15.22 -10.15
N VAL A 170 -10.30 -14.88 -10.49
CA VAL A 170 -9.70 -13.59 -10.16
C VAL A 170 -9.09 -13.00 -11.41
N ASP A 171 -9.50 -11.79 -11.73
CA ASP A 171 -8.92 -10.96 -12.78
C ASP A 171 -7.73 -10.20 -12.23
N PHE A 172 -6.58 -10.28 -12.90
CA PHE A 172 -5.38 -9.52 -12.52
C PHE A 172 -5.01 -8.52 -13.60
N TRP A 173 -4.54 -7.34 -13.22
CA TRP A 173 -3.96 -6.36 -14.14
C TRP A 173 -2.90 -5.52 -13.45
N VAL A 174 -2.11 -4.80 -14.22
CA VAL A 174 -1.06 -3.92 -13.69
C VAL A 174 -1.28 -2.51 -14.20
N GLU A 175 -1.32 -1.55 -13.29
CA GLU A 175 -1.37 -0.12 -13.57
C GLU A 175 -0.04 0.54 -13.22
N ASP A 176 0.38 1.51 -14.02
CA ASP A 176 1.47 2.44 -13.67
C ASP A 176 1.00 3.52 -12.68
N SER A 177 1.90 4.42 -12.26
CA SER A 177 1.55 5.51 -11.35
C SER A 177 0.57 6.52 -11.94
N GLY A 178 0.42 6.56 -13.28
CA GLY A 178 -0.54 7.38 -14.00
C GLY A 178 -1.93 6.75 -14.10
N GLY A 179 -2.11 5.51 -13.64
CA GLY A 179 -3.36 4.75 -13.76
C GLY A 179 -3.57 4.11 -15.13
N THR A 180 -2.51 4.02 -15.95
CA THR A 180 -2.59 3.33 -17.25
C THR A 180 -2.35 1.84 -17.06
N ALA A 181 -3.23 1.01 -17.60
CA ALA A 181 -3.04 -0.44 -17.60
C ALA A 181 -1.88 -0.84 -18.53
N VAL A 182 -0.72 -1.18 -17.95
CA VAL A 182 0.46 -1.67 -18.67
C VAL A 182 0.39 -3.17 -18.95
N VAL A 183 -0.38 -3.90 -18.14
CA VAL A 183 -0.81 -5.27 -18.41
C VAL A 183 -2.34 -5.30 -18.28
N PRO A 184 -3.07 -5.67 -19.33
CA PRO A 184 -4.53 -5.69 -19.29
C PRO A 184 -5.06 -6.80 -18.38
N SER A 185 -6.32 -6.64 -17.99
CA SER A 185 -7.04 -7.63 -17.19
C SER A 185 -7.14 -8.97 -17.92
N GLU A 186 -6.83 -10.05 -17.21
CA GLU A 186 -7.04 -11.42 -17.67
C GLU A 186 -7.36 -12.35 -16.50
N LYS A 187 -8.32 -13.24 -16.78
CA LYS A 187 -8.92 -14.17 -15.81
C LYS A 187 -7.98 -15.31 -15.47
N ALA A 188 -7.58 -15.37 -14.21
CA ALA A 188 -7.02 -16.58 -13.62
C ALA A 188 -8.17 -17.40 -13.01
N GLN A 189 -8.37 -18.61 -13.52
CA GLN A 189 -9.32 -19.57 -12.95
C GLN A 189 -8.68 -20.27 -11.75
N ILE A 190 -9.51 -20.63 -10.77
CA ILE A 190 -9.03 -21.42 -9.64
C ILE A 190 -8.66 -22.81 -10.15
N GLN A 191 -7.39 -23.17 -10.05
CA GLN A 191 -6.94 -24.54 -10.23
C GLN A 191 -6.88 -25.22 -8.86
N PRO A 192 -7.67 -26.27 -8.60
CA PRO A 192 -7.48 -27.07 -7.40
C PRO A 192 -6.11 -27.73 -7.49
N ARG A 193 -5.23 -27.49 -6.52
CA ARG A 193 -4.01 -28.28 -6.38
C ARG A 193 -4.42 -29.63 -5.79
N LEU A 194 -4.46 -30.66 -6.64
CA LEU A 194 -4.62 -32.06 -6.24
C LEU A 194 -3.39 -32.55 -5.46
#